data_AF-A0A447U1Y8-F1
#
_entry.id   AF-A0A447U1Y8-F1
#
_cell.length_a   1.000
_cell.length_b   1.000
_cell.length_c   1.000
_cell.angle_alpha   90.00
_cell.angle_beta   90.00
_cell.angle_gamma   90.00
#
_symmetry.space_group_name_H-M   'P 1'
#
loop_
_entity.id
_entity.type
_entity.pdbx_description
1 polymer ?
#
loop_
_entity_poly.entity_id
_entity_poly.type
_entity_poly.pdbx_seq_one_letter_code
_entity_poly.pdbx_strand_id
1 'polypeptide(L)'
;MVALWFQHVMLLKPCVLCIYERCALFGVMGAGLVGAIAPKTPLRYVAMVIWIYSAWRGLQLAYEHTMIQLHPSPFMTCDFMARFPDWLPLGKWLPQVFVASGDCAERQWSFLTLEMPQWLLGIFAAYLVVAIAVVIAQAFKPKKRDLFGR
;
A
#
# COMPACT_ATOMS: atom_id res chain seq x y z
N MET A 1 1.61 10.67 4.22
CA MET A 1 1.90 11.89 5.03
C MET A 1 1.41 11.75 6.48
N VAL A 2 0.18 11.28 6.72
CA VAL A 2 -0.35 11.03 8.08
C VAL A 2 0.58 10.16 8.95
N ALA A 3 1.17 9.11 8.39
CA ALA A 3 2.08 8.22 9.13
C ALA A 3 3.39 8.88 9.60
N LEU A 4 3.85 9.94 8.92
CA LEU A 4 5.04 10.72 9.33
C LEU A 4 4.70 11.67 10.47
N TRP A 5 3.47 12.20 10.51
CA TRP A 5 2.95 12.99 11.62
C TRP A 5 2.91 12.16 12.90
N PHE A 6 2.40 10.93 12.84
CA PHE A 6 2.40 10.01 13.99
C PHE A 6 3.81 9.68 14.49
N GLN A 7 4.81 9.60 13.62
CA GLN A 7 6.20 9.37 14.05
C GLN A 7 6.87 10.61 14.67
N HIS A 8 6.72 11.79 14.06
CA HIS A 8 7.43 12.99 14.52
C HIS A 8 6.71 13.73 15.66
N VAL A 9 5.37 13.64 15.72
CA VAL A 9 4.57 14.34 16.73
C VAL A 9 4.18 13.44 17.89
N MET A 10 3.82 12.18 17.62
CA MET A 10 3.41 11.24 18.67
C MET A 10 4.53 10.29 19.12
N LEU A 11 5.74 10.39 18.54
CA LEU A 11 6.94 9.61 18.91
C LEU A 11 6.76 8.07 18.85
N LEU A 12 5.85 7.58 18.01
CA LEU A 12 5.63 6.14 17.81
C LEU A 12 6.77 5.51 16.99
N LYS A 13 7.31 4.38 17.47
CA LYS A 13 8.36 3.63 16.77
C LYS A 13 7.75 2.80 15.62
N PRO A 14 8.23 2.93 14.37
CA PRO A 14 7.69 2.16 13.26
C PRO A 14 8.08 0.68 13.32
N CYS A 15 7.15 -0.17 12.88
CA CYS A 15 7.35 -1.60 12.70
C CYS A 15 7.78 -1.94 11.26
N VAL A 16 8.40 -3.11 11.03
CA VAL A 16 8.85 -3.52 9.68
C VAL A 16 7.68 -3.73 8.70
N LEU A 17 6.58 -4.34 9.16
CA LEU A 17 5.37 -4.51 8.33
C LEU A 17 4.77 -3.15 7.93
N CYS A 18 4.74 -2.20 8.85
CA CYS A 18 4.29 -0.83 8.65
C CYS A 18 5.10 -0.12 7.54
N ILE A 19 6.40 -0.40 7.47
CA ILE A 19 7.29 0.13 6.43
C ILE A 19 6.92 -0.46 5.07
N TYR A 20 6.67 -1.76 4.97
CA TYR A 20 6.27 -2.40 3.72
C TYR A 20 4.90 -1.90 3.23
N GLU A 21 3.95 -1.68 4.13
CA GLU A 21 2.65 -1.06 3.81
C GLU A 21 2.82 0.35 3.21
N ARG A 22 3.74 1.16 3.76
CA ARG A 22 4.05 2.49 3.20
C ARG A 22 4.65 2.40 1.81
N CYS A 23 5.56 1.45 1.58
CA CYS A 23 6.12 1.20 0.24
C CYS A 23 5.01 0.80 -0.75
N ALA A 24 4.05 -0.03 -0.32
CA ALA A 24 2.89 -0.37 -1.13
C ALA A 24 2.03 0.86 -1.46
N LEU A 25 1.76 1.75 -0.49
CA LEU A 25 1.05 3.01 -0.73
C LEU A 25 1.79 3.94 -1.70
N PHE A 26 3.12 4.05 -1.59
CA PHE A 26 3.92 4.81 -2.55
C PHE A 26 3.84 4.20 -3.97
N GLY A 27 3.77 2.87 -4.09
CA GLY A 27 3.51 2.18 -5.35
C GLY A 27 2.16 2.55 -5.96
N VAL A 28 1.09 2.59 -5.15
CA VAL A 28 -0.25 3.02 -5.58
C VAL A 28 -0.24 4.50 -6.03
N MET A 29 0.41 5.38 -5.26
CA MET A 29 0.52 6.79 -5.60
C MET A 29 1.31 7.02 -6.90
N GLY A 30 2.42 6.30 -7.07
CA GLY A 30 3.21 6.33 -8.30
C GLY A 30 2.42 5.85 -9.51
N ALA A 31 1.66 4.76 -9.37
CA ALA A 31 0.76 4.28 -10.42
C ALA A 31 -0.32 5.31 -10.79
N GLY A 32 -0.90 5.99 -9.79
CA GLY A 32 -1.86 7.08 -10.01
C GLY A 32 -1.26 8.25 -10.78
N LEU A 33 -0.03 8.65 -10.44
CA LEU A 33 0.69 9.73 -11.12
C LEU A 33 1.00 9.37 -12.58
N VAL A 34 1.51 8.16 -12.83
CA VAL A 34 1.79 7.65 -14.18
C VAL A 34 0.50 7.55 -15.01
N GLY A 35 -0.60 7.12 -14.40
CA GLY A 35 -1.92 7.09 -15.04
C GLY A 35 -2.46 8.48 -15.41
N ALA A 36 -2.13 9.52 -14.62
CA ALA A 36 -2.55 10.89 -14.87
C ALA A 36 -1.74 11.59 -15.97
N ILE A 37 -0.43 11.31 -16.08
CA ILE A 37 0.47 11.99 -17.02
C ILE A 37 0.17 11.63 -18.48
N ALA A 38 -0.25 10.40 -18.78
CA ALA A 38 -0.50 9.96 -20.17
C ALA A 38 -1.76 9.08 -20.32
N PRO A 39 -2.97 9.67 -20.30
CA PRO A 39 -4.23 8.91 -20.33
C PRO A 39 -4.56 8.24 -21.67
N LYS A 40 -3.85 8.61 -22.76
CA LYS A 40 -4.11 8.14 -24.15
C LYS A 40 -3.11 7.09 -24.64
N THR A 41 -2.04 6.80 -23.90
CA THR A 41 -0.97 5.88 -24.32
C THR A 41 -1.14 4.50 -23.68
N PRO A 42 -0.50 3.44 -24.23
CA PRO A 42 -0.52 2.10 -23.63
C PRO A 42 0.10 2.04 -22.23
N LEU A 43 0.82 3.09 -21.78
CA LEU A 43 1.32 3.24 -20.41
C LEU A 43 0.21 3.14 -19.34
N ARG A 44 -1.05 3.42 -19.71
CA ARG A 44 -2.20 3.22 -18.82
C ARG A 44 -2.33 1.78 -18.34
N TYR A 45 -2.04 0.78 -19.18
CA TYR A 45 -2.11 -0.63 -18.78
C TYR A 45 -1.00 -0.98 -17.77
N VAL A 46 0.21 -0.44 -17.99
CA VAL A 46 1.33 -0.60 -17.06
C VAL A 46 0.98 0.01 -15.71
N ALA A 47 0.42 1.22 -15.70
CA ALA A 47 -0.03 1.87 -14.46
C ALA A 47 -1.11 1.06 -13.73
N MET A 48 -2.07 0.47 -14.46
CA MET A 48 -3.10 -0.38 -13.85
C MET A 48 -2.53 -1.67 -13.25
N VAL A 49 -1.60 -2.33 -13.94
CA VAL A 49 -0.94 -3.54 -13.41
C VAL A 49 -0.15 -3.21 -12.14
N ILE A 50 0.61 -2.11 -12.14
CA ILE A 50 1.36 -1.66 -10.96
C ILE A 50 0.40 -1.34 -9.82
N TRP A 51 -0.70 -0.63 -10.08
CA TRP A 51 -1.70 -0.31 -9.06
C TRP A 51 -2.30 -1.57 -8.44
N ILE A 52 -2.78 -2.51 -9.25
CA ILE A 52 -3.37 -3.77 -8.77
C ILE A 52 -2.34 -4.57 -7.97
N TYR A 53 -1.10 -4.67 -8.47
CA TYR A 53 -0.04 -5.38 -7.79
C TYR A 53 0.28 -4.77 -6.41
N SER A 54 0.42 -3.44 -6.34
CA SER A 54 0.68 -2.73 -5.09
C SER A 54 -0.49 -2.85 -4.11
N ALA A 55 -1.73 -2.74 -4.58
CA ALA A 55 -2.92 -2.88 -3.74
C ALA A 55 -3.06 -4.31 -3.19
N TRP A 56 -2.81 -5.33 -4.02
CA TRP A 56 -2.84 -6.73 -3.61
C TRP A 56 -1.77 -7.04 -2.56
N ARG A 57 -0.52 -6.62 -2.80
CA ARG A 57 0.58 -6.78 -1.85
C ARG A 57 0.31 -6.04 -0.54
N GLY A 58 -0.21 -4.80 -0.60
CA GLY A 58 -0.59 -4.03 0.58
C GLY A 58 -1.68 -4.70 1.40
N LEU A 59 -2.69 -5.28 0.75
CA LEU A 59 -3.75 -6.04 1.41
C LEU A 59 -3.20 -7.29 2.12
N GLN A 60 -2.33 -8.05 1.46
CA GLN A 60 -1.71 -9.24 2.04
C GLN A 60 -0.89 -8.90 3.31
N LEU A 61 -0.07 -7.85 3.23
CA LEU A 61 0.75 -7.38 4.36
C LEU A 61 -0.12 -6.92 5.53
N ALA A 62 -1.15 -6.11 5.24
CA ALA A 62 -2.07 -5.64 6.27
C ALA A 62 -2.83 -6.80 6.94
N TYR A 63 -3.22 -7.82 6.16
CA TYR A 63 -3.84 -9.03 6.69
C TYR A 63 -2.91 -9.79 7.62
N GLU A 64 -1.67 -10.06 7.20
CA GLU A 64 -0.65 -10.70 8.04
C GLU A 64 -0.43 -9.90 9.34
N HIS A 65 -0.36 -8.57 9.24
CA HIS A 65 -0.19 -7.69 10.39
C HIS A 65 -1.37 -7.77 11.37
N THR A 66 -2.62 -7.76 10.87
CA THR A 66 -3.80 -7.93 11.73
C THR A 66 -3.86 -9.31 12.40
N MET A 67 -3.41 -10.36 11.71
CA MET A 67 -3.37 -11.71 12.26
C MET A 67 -2.36 -11.81 13.41
N ILE A 68 -1.20 -11.16 13.28
CA ILE A 68 -0.19 -11.09 14.35
C ILE A 68 -0.74 -10.34 15.58
N GLN A 69 -1.53 -9.29 15.38
CA GLN A 69 -2.14 -8.52 16.48
C GLN A 69 -3.30 -9.25 17.20
N LEU A 70 -4.03 -10.12 16.49
CA LEU A 70 -5.10 -10.94 17.06
C LEU A 70 -4.56 -12.21 17.73
N HIS A 71 -3.52 -12.82 17.17
CA HIS A 71 -2.91 -14.06 17.65
C HIS A 71 -1.43 -13.84 17.96
N PRO A 72 -1.10 -13.14 19.06
CA PRO A 72 0.28 -12.90 19.44
C PRO A 72 0.93 -14.22 19.84
N SER A 73 1.77 -14.79 18.96
CA SER A 73 2.61 -15.93 19.30
C SER A 73 4.03 -15.46 19.59
N PRO A 74 4.65 -15.86 20.72
CA PRO A 74 6.00 -15.43 21.09
C PRO A 74 7.10 -15.90 20.13
N PHE A 75 6.79 -16.82 19.22
CA PHE A 75 7.72 -17.33 18.20
C PHE A 75 7.70 -16.51 16.90
N MET A 76 6.69 -15.65 16.68
CA MET A 76 6.60 -14.79 15.51
C MET A 76 7.26 -13.44 15.82
N THR A 77 8.60 -13.42 15.87
CA THR A 77 9.37 -12.18 15.97
C THR A 77 9.50 -11.53 14.59
N CYS A 78 9.06 -10.28 14.45
CA CYS A 78 9.36 -9.49 13.26
C CYS A 78 10.88 -9.29 13.12
N ASP A 79 11.39 -9.27 11.88
CA ASP A 79 12.77 -8.87 11.61
C ASP A 79 13.04 -7.46 12.18
N PHE A 80 14.23 -7.23 12.73
CA PHE A 80 14.65 -5.90 13.22
C PHE A 80 15.00 -4.93 12.08
N MET A 81 15.18 -5.44 10.86
CA MET A 81 15.58 -4.66 9.68
C MET A 81 14.76 -5.08 8.46
N ALA A 82 14.20 -4.12 7.73
CA ALA A 82 13.54 -4.40 6.46
C ALA A 82 14.58 -4.90 5.44
N ARG A 83 14.39 -6.13 4.95
CA ARG A 83 15.21 -6.73 3.90
C ARG A 83 14.73 -6.23 2.53
N PHE A 84 15.28 -5.09 2.10
CA PHE A 84 15.10 -4.63 0.72
C PHE A 84 16.07 -5.34 -0.22
N PRO A 85 15.66 -5.68 -1.45
CA PRO A 85 16.58 -6.25 -2.44
C PRO A 85 17.65 -5.22 -2.85
N ASP A 86 18.85 -5.69 -3.19
CA ASP A 86 20.05 -4.85 -3.37
C ASP A 86 19.91 -3.73 -4.41
N TRP A 87 18.98 -3.88 -5.37
CA TRP A 87 18.72 -2.90 -6.43
C TRP A 87 17.84 -1.72 -5.99
N LEU A 88 17.21 -1.79 -4.81
CA LEU A 88 16.36 -0.73 -4.28
C LEU A 88 16.72 -0.42 -2.81
N PRO A 89 17.87 0.24 -2.55
CA PRO A 89 18.36 0.51 -1.20
C PRO A 89 17.60 1.68 -0.53
N LEU A 90 16.28 1.58 -0.35
CA LEU A 90 15.46 2.61 0.32
C LEU A 90 15.99 2.94 1.73
N GLY A 91 16.56 1.94 2.42
CA GLY A 91 17.18 2.13 3.73
C GLY A 91 18.37 3.10 3.74
N LYS A 92 19.10 3.25 2.62
CA LYS A 92 20.20 4.22 2.48
C LYS A 92 19.72 5.62 2.09
N TRP A 93 18.61 5.71 1.35
CA TRP A 93 18.07 6.98 0.86
C TRP A 93 17.26 7.76 1.90
N LEU A 94 16.60 7.08 2.85
CA LEU A 94 15.82 7.71 3.92
C LEU A 94 15.97 6.99 5.28
N PRO A 95 17.16 7.03 5.91
CA PRO A 95 17.40 6.32 7.17
C PRO A 95 16.42 6.75 8.28
N GLN A 96 16.02 8.02 8.32
CA GLN A 96 15.11 8.55 9.34
C GLN A 96 13.68 7.99 9.29
N VAL A 97 13.27 7.39 8.15
CA VAL A 97 11.92 6.82 7.96
C VAL A 97 11.92 5.29 8.00
N PHE A 98 13.07 4.66 7.71
CA PHE A 98 13.19 3.22 7.51
C PHE A 98 13.91 2.46 8.65
N VAL A 99 14.38 3.13 9.70
CA VAL A 99 14.89 2.46 10.91
C VAL A 99 13.71 1.88 11.70
N ALA A 100 13.48 0.58 11.55
CA ALA A 100 12.54 -0.16 12.37
C ALA A 100 13.13 -0.39 13.76
N SER A 101 12.39 -0.04 14.80
CA SER A 101 12.82 -0.18 16.19
C SER A 101 11.69 -0.57 17.13
N GLY A 102 10.50 -0.85 16.59
CA GLY A 102 9.32 -1.24 17.34
C GLY A 102 8.87 -2.67 17.02
N ASP A 103 8.29 -3.33 18.02
CA ASP A 103 7.69 -4.66 17.89
C ASP A 103 6.36 -4.61 17.11
N CYS A 104 6.14 -5.58 16.21
CA CYS A 104 4.91 -5.67 15.40
C CYS A 104 3.68 -6.12 16.21
N ALA A 105 3.88 -6.73 17.38
CA ALA A 105 2.80 -7.22 18.25
C ALA A 105 2.25 -6.12 19.20
N GLU A 106 2.96 -4.99 19.31
CA GLU A 106 2.56 -3.87 20.15
C GLU A 106 1.44 -3.05 19.49
N ARG A 107 0.35 -2.82 20.24
CA ARG A 107 -0.77 -1.99 19.81
C ARG A 107 -0.50 -0.54 20.18
N GLN A 108 0.08 0.20 19.24
CA GLN A 108 0.51 1.58 19.48
C GLN A 108 -0.61 2.61 19.33
N TRP A 109 -1.68 2.29 18.59
CA TRP A 109 -2.78 3.21 18.34
C TRP A 109 -4.06 2.46 17.98
N SER A 110 -5.15 2.82 18.65
CA SER A 110 -6.50 2.37 18.34
C SER A 110 -7.43 3.58 18.17
N PHE A 111 -8.34 3.49 17.21
CA PHE A 111 -9.38 4.49 16.97
C PHE A 111 -10.68 3.79 16.67
N LEU A 112 -11.74 4.18 17.39
CA LEU A 112 -13.05 3.55 17.30
C LEU A 112 -13.01 2.03 17.57
N THR A 113 -12.15 1.57 18.49
CA THR A 113 -11.86 0.15 18.80
C THR A 113 -11.16 -0.65 17.70
N LEU A 114 -10.84 -0.03 16.56
CA LEU A 114 -10.03 -0.62 15.51
C LEU A 114 -8.56 -0.18 15.61
N GLU A 115 -7.65 -1.13 15.38
CA GLU A 115 -6.21 -0.88 15.35
C GLU A 115 -5.80 -0.26 13.99
N MET A 116 -4.67 0.47 13.96
CA MET A 116 -4.11 1.02 12.72
C MET A 116 -4.05 0.02 11.55
N PRO A 117 -3.58 -1.23 11.73
CA PRO A 117 -3.49 -2.20 10.62
C PRO A 117 -4.86 -2.62 10.07
N GLN A 118 -5.89 -2.67 10.92
CA GLN A 118 -7.26 -2.98 10.47
C GLN A 118 -7.82 -1.86 9.59
N TRP A 119 -7.55 -0.60 9.95
CA TRP A 119 -7.88 0.55 9.10
C TRP A 119 -7.14 0.50 7.75
N LEU A 120 -5.85 0.19 7.77
CA LEU A 120 -5.04 0.06 6.55
C LEU A 120 -5.53 -1.08 5.66
N LEU A 121 -5.94 -2.21 6.25
CA LEU A 121 -6.57 -3.31 5.52
C LEU A 121 -7.83 -2.85 4.77
N GLY A 122 -8.70 -2.10 5.44
CA GLY A 122 -9.90 -1.52 4.82
C GLY A 122 -9.56 -0.55 3.67
N ILE A 123 -8.55 0.30 3.85
CA ILE A 123 -8.11 1.26 2.82
C ILE A 123 -7.52 0.54 1.60
N PHE A 124 -6.66 -0.48 1.80
CA PHE A 124 -6.11 -1.28 0.71
C PHE A 124 -7.19 -2.08 -0.03
N ALA A 125 -8.17 -2.62 0.69
CA ALA A 125 -9.32 -3.27 0.09
C ALA A 125 -10.13 -2.30 -0.79
N ALA A 126 -10.39 -1.08 -0.29
CA ALA A 126 -11.07 -0.05 -1.06
C ALA A 126 -10.28 0.33 -2.33
N TYR A 127 -8.96 0.51 -2.22
CA TYR A 127 -8.11 0.78 -3.39
C TYR A 127 -8.15 -0.33 -4.43
N LEU A 128 -8.17 -1.59 -4.00
CA LEU A 128 -8.26 -2.74 -4.88
C LEU A 128 -9.63 -2.80 -5.58
N VAL A 129 -10.72 -2.55 -4.85
CA VAL A 129 -12.08 -2.49 -5.42
C VAL A 129 -12.17 -1.39 -6.48
N VAL A 130 -11.64 -0.19 -6.19
CA VAL A 130 -11.63 0.92 -7.16
C VAL A 130 -10.78 0.57 -8.38
N ALA A 131 -9.62 -0.08 -8.20
CA ALA A 131 -8.79 -0.52 -9.30
C ALA A 131 -9.52 -1.50 -10.23
N ILE A 132 -10.21 -2.50 -9.66
CA ILE A 132 -11.02 -3.47 -10.41
C ILE A 132 -12.17 -2.77 -11.13
N ALA A 133 -12.90 -1.89 -10.44
CA ALA A 133 -14.00 -1.13 -11.06
C ALA A 133 -13.52 -0.30 -12.26
N VAL A 134 -12.34 0.32 -12.15
CA VAL A 134 -11.72 1.09 -13.24
C VAL A 134 -11.29 0.20 -14.42
N VAL A 135 -10.82 -1.03 -14.17
CA VAL A 135 -10.49 -2.00 -15.22
C VAL A 135 -11.75 -2.48 -15.93
N ILE A 136 -12.80 -2.81 -15.19
CA ILE A 136 -14.11 -3.20 -15.71
C ILE A 136 -14.69 -2.07 -16.58
N ALA A 137 -14.70 -0.84 -16.07
CA ALA A 137 -15.21 0.32 -16.81
C ALA A 137 -14.46 0.57 -18.14
N GLN A 138 -13.18 0.20 -18.22
CA GLN A 138 -12.41 0.28 -19.46
C GLN A 138 -12.71 -0.85 -20.43
N ALA A 139 -12.89 -2.07 -19.93
CA ALA A 139 -13.31 -3.21 -20.74
C ALA A 139 -14.71 -2.98 -21.35
N PHE A 140 -15.59 -2.30 -20.62
CA PHE A 140 -16.94 -1.94 -21.07
C PHE A 140 -17.03 -0.57 -21.78
N LYS A 141 -15.91 0.04 -22.20
CA LYS A 141 -16.01 1.23 -23.06
C LYS A 141 -16.85 0.87 -24.28
N PRO A 142 -18.01 1.53 -24.50
CA PRO A 142 -18.86 1.20 -25.63
C PRO A 142 -18.02 1.39 -26.89
N LYS A 143 -17.94 0.32 -27.69
CA LYS A 143 -17.49 0.36 -29.08
C LYS A 143 -18.07 1.63 -29.68
N LYS A 144 -17.23 2.57 -30.14
CA LYS A 144 -17.72 3.73 -30.90
C LYS A 144 -18.67 3.15 -31.94
N ARG A 145 -19.96 3.46 -31.81
CA ARG A 145 -20.89 3.22 -32.89
C ARG A 145 -20.42 4.22 -33.92
N ASP A 146 -19.70 3.75 -34.93
CA ASP A 146 -19.40 4.51 -36.13
C ASP A 146 -20.76 4.82 -36.78
N LEU A 147 -21.37 5.90 -36.30
CA LEU A 147 -22.65 6.41 -36.74
C LEU A 147 -22.39 7.64 -37.61
N PHE A 148 -21.47 7.52 -38.55
CA PHE A 148 -21.37 8.42 -39.69
C PHE A 148 -20.96 7.58 -40.91
N GLY A 149 -21.91 6.76 -41.35
CA GLY A 149 -21.96 6.30 -42.72
C GLY A 149 -22.70 7.34 -43.56
N ARG A 150 -21.95 8.09 -44.36
CA ARG A 150 -22.24 8.54 -45.74
C ARG A 150 -21.20 9.55 -46.17
#